data_AF-A0A378JX21-F1
#
_entry.id   AF-A0A378JX21-F1
#
_cell.length_a   1.000
_cell.length_b   1.000
_cell.length_c   1.000
_cell.angle_alpha   90.00
_cell.angle_beta   90.00
_cell.angle_gamma   90.00
#
_symmetry.space_group_name_H-M   'P 1'
#
loop_
_entity.id
_entity.type
_entity.pdbx_description
1 polymer ?
#
loop_
_entity_poly.entity_id
_entity_poly.type
_entity_poly.pdbx_seq_one_letter_code
_entity_poly.pdbx_strand_id
1 'polypeptide(L)'
;MTQSKHDESAHKELLKRGYYTLSRAREDALHINKVHSYVKGSGFGTAVMRETIKEALEQNKTVTLDASWSSHIFHLYMGMIPIDRKVRTWLQPMVF
;
A
#
# COMPACT_ATOMS: atom_id res chain seq x y z
N MET A 1 -8.88 28.52 -3.36
CA MET A 1 -8.71 27.26 -2.59
C MET A 1 -9.83 26.27 -2.95
N THR A 2 -9.84 25.76 -4.19
CA THR A 2 -10.96 24.94 -4.73
C THR A 2 -10.53 23.50 -5.06
N GLN A 3 -9.23 23.19 -4.86
CA GLN A 3 -8.61 21.94 -5.29
C GLN A 3 -8.87 20.76 -4.34
N SER A 4 -9.17 20.99 -3.05
CA SER A 4 -9.21 19.90 -2.06
C SER A 4 -10.40 18.96 -2.20
N LYS A 5 -11.58 19.45 -2.59
CA LYS A 5 -12.78 18.61 -2.74
C LYS A 5 -12.73 17.69 -3.96
N HIS A 6 -12.12 18.16 -5.05
CA HIS A 6 -11.95 17.37 -6.28
C HIS A 6 -10.93 16.24 -6.06
N ASP A 7 -9.86 16.51 -5.30
CA ASP A 7 -8.85 15.52 -4.94
C ASP A 7 -9.41 14.39 -4.04
N GLU A 8 -10.23 14.73 -3.04
CA GLU A 8 -10.86 13.71 -2.19
C GLU A 8 -11.87 12.84 -2.94
N SER A 9 -12.65 13.43 -3.84
CA SER A 9 -13.62 12.67 -4.67
C SER A 9 -12.87 11.69 -5.59
N ALA A 10 -11.84 12.16 -6.28
CA ALA A 10 -11.01 11.32 -7.14
C ALA A 10 -10.35 10.18 -6.35
N HIS A 11 -9.83 10.45 -5.15
CA HIS A 11 -9.26 9.44 -4.25
C HIS A 11 -10.29 8.37 -3.86
N LYS A 12 -11.51 8.76 -3.47
CA LYS A 12 -12.58 7.82 -3.14
C LYS A 12 -12.98 6.95 -4.33
N GLU A 13 -13.01 7.50 -5.54
CA GLU A 13 -13.26 6.70 -6.75
C GLU A 13 -12.14 5.70 -7.04
N LEU A 14 -10.88 6.07 -6.78
CA LEU A 14 -9.76 5.14 -6.91
C LEU A 14 -9.91 3.95 -5.96
N LEU A 15 -10.30 4.19 -4.69
CA LEU A 15 -10.47 3.13 -3.69
C LEU A 15 -11.58 2.11 -4.03
N LYS A 16 -12.50 2.42 -4.96
CA LYS A 16 -13.53 1.48 -5.43
C LYS A 16 -12.99 0.47 -6.45
N ARG A 17 -11.76 0.62 -6.94
CA ARG A 17 -11.17 -0.19 -8.02
C ARG A 17 -10.46 -1.46 -7.54
N GLY A 18 -10.81 -1.93 -6.35
CA GLY A 18 -10.19 -3.09 -5.73
C GLY A 18 -10.65 -3.30 -4.30
N TYR A 19 -9.91 -4.13 -3.59
CA TYR A 19 -10.04 -4.32 -2.16
C TYR A 19 -8.66 -4.41 -1.51
N TYR A 20 -8.61 -4.03 -0.24
CA TYR A 20 -7.41 -4.15 0.58
C TYR A 20 -7.81 -4.47 2.01
N THR A 21 -6.89 -5.05 2.77
CA THR A 21 -7.12 -5.36 4.19
C THR A 21 -5.95 -4.90 5.04
N LEU A 22 -6.30 -4.22 6.14
CA LEU A 22 -5.37 -3.77 7.16
C LEU A 22 -5.53 -4.65 8.40
N SER A 23 -4.43 -4.89 9.08
CA SER A 23 -4.43 -5.50 10.42
C SER A 23 -3.47 -4.75 11.33
N ARG A 24 -3.71 -4.85 12.64
CA ARG A 24 -2.72 -4.42 13.63
C ARG A 24 -1.71 -5.55 13.77
N ALA A 25 -0.51 -5.38 13.22
CA ALA A 25 0.55 -6.40 13.37
C ALA A 25 1.26 -6.29 14.72
N ARG A 26 1.44 -5.05 15.22
CA ARG A 26 2.03 -4.72 16.53
C ARG A 26 1.30 -3.52 17.13
N GLU A 27 1.51 -3.24 18.42
CA GLU A 27 0.92 -2.05 19.07
C GLU A 27 1.26 -0.74 18.33
N ASP A 28 2.42 -0.69 17.68
CA ASP A 28 3.02 0.47 17.02
C ASP A 28 2.94 0.43 15.47
N ALA A 29 2.27 -0.56 14.87
CA ALA A 29 2.27 -0.74 13.42
C ALA A 29 0.92 -1.18 12.82
N LEU A 30 0.52 -0.49 11.76
CA LEU A 30 -0.50 -0.95 10.82
C LEU A 30 0.16 -1.79 9.72
N HIS A 31 -0.42 -2.93 9.42
CA HIS A 31 0.08 -3.86 8.42
C HIS A 31 -0.91 -4.05 7.29
N ILE A 32 -0.44 -3.84 6.06
CA ILE A 32 -1.22 -4.09 4.85
C ILE A 32 -1.06 -5.56 4.47
N ASN A 33 -2.11 -6.36 4.68
CA ASN A 33 -2.06 -7.80 4.41
C ASN A 33 -2.24 -8.12 2.92
N LYS A 34 -3.24 -7.47 2.30
CA LYS A 34 -3.64 -7.73 0.92
C LYS A 34 -3.97 -6.43 0.24
N VAL A 35 -3.51 -6.28 -0.99
CA VAL A 35 -3.92 -5.24 -1.93
C VAL A 35 -4.23 -5.92 -3.25
N HIS A 36 -5.46 -5.81 -3.71
CA HIS A 36 -5.89 -6.37 -4.98
C HIS A 36 -6.67 -5.32 -5.77
N SER A 37 -6.19 -5.00 -6.97
CA SER A 37 -6.91 -4.12 -7.90
C SER A 37 -7.57 -4.94 -9.00
N TYR A 38 -8.79 -4.57 -9.37
CA TYR A 38 -9.50 -5.14 -10.52
C TYR A 38 -8.84 -4.78 -11.86
N VAL A 39 -8.12 -3.64 -11.91
CA VAL A 39 -7.44 -3.14 -13.11
C VAL A 39 -6.03 -2.66 -12.74
N LYS A 40 -5.00 -3.27 -13.33
CA LYS A 40 -3.60 -2.84 -13.14
C LYS A 40 -3.38 -1.44 -13.72
N GLY A 41 -2.54 -0.64 -13.05
CA GLY A 41 -2.26 0.74 -13.48
C GLY A 41 -3.40 1.73 -13.23
N SER A 42 -4.45 1.33 -12.49
CA SER A 42 -5.63 2.16 -12.26
C SER A 42 -5.46 3.27 -11.22
N GLY A 43 -4.30 3.36 -10.55
CA GLY A 43 -4.05 4.24 -9.41
C GLY A 43 -4.52 3.69 -8.05
N PHE A 44 -5.18 2.52 -8.02
CA PHE A 44 -5.70 1.91 -6.79
C PHE A 44 -4.62 1.73 -5.71
N GLY A 45 -3.46 1.15 -6.05
CA GLY A 45 -2.38 0.90 -5.10
C GLY A 45 -1.90 2.18 -4.42
N THR A 46 -1.76 3.26 -5.19
CA THR A 46 -1.39 4.59 -4.66
C THR A 46 -2.44 5.13 -3.70
N ALA A 47 -3.73 4.99 -4.03
CA ALA A 47 -4.81 5.42 -3.15
C ALA A 47 -4.83 4.62 -1.84
N VAL A 48 -4.65 3.30 -1.90
CA VAL A 48 -4.57 2.45 -0.69
C VAL A 48 -3.41 2.87 0.21
N MET A 49 -2.23 3.10 -0.37
CA MET A 49 -1.07 3.58 0.39
C MET A 49 -1.35 4.93 1.06
N ARG A 50 -1.94 5.89 0.33
CA ARG A 50 -2.30 7.21 0.88
C ARG A 50 -3.27 7.09 2.05
N GLU A 51 -4.32 6.28 1.91
CA GLU A 51 -5.32 6.06 2.96
C GLU A 51 -4.69 5.43 4.20
N THR A 52 -3.87 4.39 3.99
CA THR A 52 -3.21 3.68 5.10
C THR A 52 -2.22 4.56 5.84
N ILE A 53 -1.43 5.38 5.12
CA ILE A 53 -0.48 6.30 5.73
C ILE A 53 -1.22 7.37 6.53
N LYS A 54 -2.33 7.90 6.01
CA LYS A 54 -3.14 8.87 6.74
C LYS A 54 -3.65 8.27 8.06
N GLU A 55 -4.22 7.07 8.02
CA GLU A 55 -4.68 6.37 9.22
C GLU A 55 -3.54 6.09 10.21
N ALA A 56 -2.36 5.70 9.70
CA ALA A 56 -1.19 5.45 10.54
C ALA A 56 -0.69 6.72 11.23
N LEU A 57 -0.67 7.85 10.54
CA LEU A 57 -0.28 9.15 11.10
C LEU A 57 -1.25 9.60 12.20
N GLU A 58 -2.56 9.45 11.99
CA GLU A 58 -3.59 9.76 13.00
C GLU A 58 -3.43 8.89 14.27
N GLN A 59 -2.93 7.67 14.12
CA GLN A 59 -2.70 6.74 15.23
C GLN A 59 -1.27 6.79 15.80
N ASN A 60 -0.38 7.64 15.25
CA ASN A 60 1.05 7.67 15.56
C ASN A 60 1.73 6.29 15.43
N LYS A 61 1.44 5.60 14.32
CA LYS A 61 1.93 4.25 13.99
C LYS A 61 2.77 4.24 12.72
N THR A 62 3.58 3.20 12.60
CA THR A 62 4.29 2.88 11.36
C THR A 62 3.42 2.04 10.42
N VAL A 63 3.75 2.03 9.12
CA VAL A 63 3.11 1.17 8.12
C VAL A 63 4.10 0.09 7.69
N THR A 64 3.64 -1.15 7.68
CA THR A 64 4.41 -2.32 7.21
C THR A 64 3.61 -3.12 6.20
N LEU A 65 4.29 -3.82 5.30
CA LEU A 65 3.68 -4.78 4.37
C LEU A 65 4.74 -5.75 3.85
N ASP A 66 4.28 -6.93 3.42
CA ASP A 66 5.12 -7.88 2.68
C ASP A 66 5.06 -7.58 1.18
N ALA A 67 6.19 -7.17 0.60
CA ALA A 67 6.29 -6.85 -0.81
C ALA A 67 6.85 -8.03 -1.60
N SER A 68 6.25 -8.30 -2.76
CA SER A 68 6.85 -9.18 -3.78
C SER A 68 7.97 -8.46 -4.54
N TRP A 69 8.86 -9.22 -5.18
CA TRP A 69 9.84 -8.65 -6.10
C TRP A 69 9.19 -7.89 -7.26
N SER A 70 7.99 -8.25 -7.69
CA SER A 70 7.29 -7.50 -8.74
C SER A 70 6.74 -6.14 -8.29
N SER A 71 6.64 -5.88 -6.98
CA SER A 71 6.04 -4.67 -6.43
C SER A 71 7.00 -3.81 -5.58
N HIS A 72 8.20 -4.30 -5.27
CA HIS A 72 9.15 -3.60 -4.39
C HIS A 72 9.50 -2.18 -4.87
N ILE A 73 9.70 -1.96 -6.17
CA ILE A 73 9.99 -0.62 -6.73
C ILE A 73 8.84 0.35 -6.45
N PHE A 74 7.59 -0.09 -6.57
CA PHE A 74 6.44 0.73 -6.25
C PHE A 74 6.44 1.13 -4.77
N HIS A 75 6.71 0.19 -3.85
CA HIS A 75 6.75 0.49 -2.42
C HIS A 75 7.91 1.42 -2.05
N LEU A 76 9.08 1.28 -2.68
CA LEU A 76 10.21 2.21 -2.55
C LEU A 76 9.84 3.62 -3.03
N TYR A 77 9.18 3.72 -4.19
CA TYR A 77 8.67 4.99 -4.73
C TYR A 77 7.68 5.66 -3.77
N MET A 78 6.88 4.88 -3.03
CA MET A 78 5.97 5.37 -1.99
C MET A 78 6.68 5.70 -0.65
N GLY A 79 8.01 5.68 -0.60
CA GLY A 79 8.81 6.04 0.57
C GLY A 79 8.99 4.93 1.61
N MET A 80 8.61 3.69 1.30
CA MET A 80 8.86 2.56 2.19
C MET A 80 10.33 2.13 2.12
N ILE A 81 10.86 1.66 3.25
CA ILE A 81 12.23 1.15 3.35
C ILE A 81 12.21 -0.36 3.61
N PRO A 82 13.07 -1.16 2.96
CA PRO A 82 13.18 -2.58 3.24
C PRO A 82 13.73 -2.83 4.65
N ILE A 83 12.97 -3.53 5.49
CA ILE A 83 13.37 -3.88 6.87
C ILE A 83 14.02 -5.27 6.91
N ASP A 84 13.46 -6.24 6.19
CA ASP A 84 14.04 -7.57 6.02
C ASP A 84 14.70 -7.68 4.64
N ARG A 85 15.97 -8.08 4.61
CA ARG A 85 16.74 -8.30 3.38
C ARG A 85 16.58 -9.72 2.84
N LYS A 86 15.90 -10.61 3.57
CA LYS A 86 15.69 -11.99 3.16
C LYS A 86 14.53 -12.09 2.18
N VAL A 87 14.87 -12.36 0.92
CA VAL A 87 13.89 -12.79 -0.07
C VAL A 87 13.50 -14.24 0.25
N ARG A 88 12.24 -14.47 0.62
CA ARG A 88 11.73 -15.83 0.83
C ARG A 88 11.49 -16.48 -0.53
N THR A 89 12.40 -17.34 -0.96
CA THR A 89 12.43 -18.01 -2.28
C THR A 89 11.36 -19.09 -2.48
N TRP A 90 10.47 -19.34 -1.50
CA TRP A 90 9.41 -20.34 -1.61
C TRP A 90 8.16 -19.86 -2.36
N LEU A 91 8.13 -18.59 -2.77
CA LEU A 91 7.21 -18.09 -3.81
C LEU A 91 8.04 -18.00 -5.09
N GLN A 92 7.73 -18.90 -6.04
CA GLN A 92 8.54 -19.21 -7.22
C GLN A 92 9.18 -17.98 -7.88
N PRO A 93 10.47 -18.05 -8.26
CA PRO A 93 11.08 -17.03 -9.09
C PRO A 93 10.42 -17.09 -10.47
N MET A 94 9.65 -16.06 -10.84
CA MET A 94 9.45 -15.76 -12.25
C MET A 94 10.77 -15.18 -12.77
N VAL A 95 11.55 -16.07 -13.38
CA VAL A 95 12.63 -15.71 -14.29
C VAL A 95 11.97 -15.13 -15.54
N PHE A 96 12.36 -13.92 -15.94
CA PHE A 96 12.06 -13.38 -17.27
C PHE A 96 13.07 -13.91 -18.26
#